data_AF-Q99295-F1
#
_entry.id   AF-Q99295-F1
#
_cell.length_a   1.000
_cell.length_b   1.000
_cell.length_c   1.000
_cell.angle_alpha   90.00
_cell.angle_beta   90.00
_cell.angle_gamma   90.00
#
_symmetry.space_group_name_H-M   'P 1'
#
loop_
_entity.id
_entity.type
_entity.pdbx_description
1 polymer ?
#
loop_
_entity_poly.entity_id
_entity_poly.type
_entity_poly.pdbx_seq_one_letter_code
_entity_poly.pdbx_strand_id
1 'polypeptide(L)'
;QGDVGLAMGKLYGNDFSQTTISRFEALNLSFKNMCKLKPLLEKWLNDAVLENITDSTLTNQSVLNSPGHGMEGLNRRRKKRTSIETNIRVALEKSFLENQKPNSEEITMISDQLN
;
A
#
# COMPACT_ATOMS: atom_id res chain seq x y z
N GLN A 1 -7.40 11.71 -3.99
CA GLN A 1 -6.35 11.06 -3.15
C GLN A 1 -6.31 9.54 -3.32
N GLY A 2 -7.45 8.83 -3.24
CA GLY A 2 -7.49 7.37 -3.46
C GLY A 2 -7.02 6.94 -4.85
N ASP A 3 -7.44 7.66 -5.89
CA ASP A 3 -7.08 7.34 -7.29
C ASP A 3 -5.58 7.48 -7.55
N VAL A 4 -4.93 8.48 -6.92
CA VAL A 4 -3.47 8.66 -6.94
C VAL A 4 -2.80 7.40 -6.39
N GLY A 5 -3.24 6.93 -5.23
CA GLY A 5 -2.68 5.76 -4.59
C GLY A 5 -2.80 4.47 -5.42
N LEU A 6 -3.91 4.31 -6.15
CA LEU A 6 -4.13 3.19 -7.06
C LEU A 6 -3.29 3.30 -8.34
N ALA A 7 -3.20 4.49 -8.93
CA ALA A 7 -2.39 4.75 -10.12
C ALA A 7 -0.90 4.48 -9.85
N MET A 8 -0.41 4.90 -8.69
CA MET A 8 0.93 4.58 -8.19
C MET A 8 1.17 3.08 -8.08
N GLY A 9 0.16 2.32 -7.65
CA GLY A 9 0.24 0.86 -7.57
C GLY A 9 0.44 0.17 -8.91
N LYS A 10 -0.21 0.68 -9.97
CA LYS A 10 -0.02 0.18 -11.34
C LYS A 10 1.39 0.46 -11.88
N LEU A 11 1.95 1.64 -11.59
CA LEU A 11 3.26 2.07 -12.10
C LEU A 11 4.45 1.48 -11.33
N TYR A 12 4.32 1.37 -10.00
CA TYR A 12 5.43 1.01 -9.10
C TYR A 12 5.22 -0.31 -8.35
N GLY A 13 4.16 -1.06 -8.69
CA GLY A 13 3.89 -2.40 -8.18
C GLY A 13 3.35 -2.48 -6.74
N ASN A 14 3.20 -1.34 -6.05
CA ASN A 14 2.64 -1.27 -4.70
C ASN A 14 1.67 -0.09 -4.55
N ASP A 15 0.42 -0.41 -4.21
CA ASP A 15 -0.63 0.58 -3.99
C ASP A 15 -0.34 1.40 -2.71
N PHE A 16 -0.61 2.71 -2.79
CA PHE A 16 -0.70 3.54 -1.61
C PHE A 16 -2.17 3.72 -1.20
N SER A 17 -2.43 3.71 0.10
CA SER A 17 -3.79 3.98 0.60
C SER A 17 -4.11 5.47 0.50
N GLN A 18 -5.40 5.83 0.41
CA GLN A 18 -5.84 7.23 0.53
C GLN A 18 -5.29 7.88 1.81
N THR A 19 -5.28 7.16 2.93
CA THR A 19 -4.71 7.64 4.20
C THR A 19 -3.21 7.95 4.09
N THR A 20 -2.46 7.19 3.28
CA THR A 20 -1.04 7.47 3.03
C THR A 20 -0.86 8.80 2.30
N ILE A 21 -1.62 9.01 1.22
CA ILE A 21 -1.57 10.25 0.42
C ILE A 21 -2.00 11.46 1.26
N SER A 22 -3.11 11.34 2.00
CA SER A 22 -3.60 12.39 2.89
C SER A 22 -2.57 12.80 3.95
N ARG A 23 -1.91 11.83 4.58
CA ARG A 23 -0.86 12.11 5.58
C ARG A 23 0.39 12.73 4.96
N PHE A 24 0.74 12.37 3.72
CA PHE A 24 1.84 12.98 3.00
C PHE A 24 1.57 14.47 2.73
N GLU A 25 0.39 14.80 2.21
CA GLU A 25 -0.05 16.18 1.93
C GLU A 25 -0.14 17.04 3.21
N ALA A 26 -0.62 16.46 4.31
CA ALA A 26 -0.74 17.14 5.60
C ALA A 26 0.56 17.17 6.43
N LEU A 27 1.70 16.79 5.84
CA LEU A 27 3.00 16.67 6.49
C LEU A 27 3.02 15.75 7.74
N ASN A 28 2.08 14.81 7.83
CA ASN A 28 1.86 13.94 8.99
C ASN A 28 2.48 12.54 8.83
N LEU A 29 3.72 12.47 8.37
CA LEU A 29 4.56 11.28 8.33
C LEU A 29 5.93 11.62 8.90
N SER A 30 6.70 10.61 9.31
CA SER A 30 8.10 10.83 9.67
C SER A 30 8.88 11.40 8.50
N PHE A 31 9.92 12.20 8.79
CA PHE A 31 10.78 12.80 7.77
C PHE A 31 11.31 11.75 6.77
N LYS A 32 11.79 10.61 7.27
CA LYS A 32 12.28 9.52 6.41
C LYS A 32 11.20 8.96 5.47
N ASN A 33 9.94 8.89 5.91
CA ASN A 33 8.84 8.44 5.05
C ASN A 33 8.48 9.50 4.01
N MET A 34 8.51 10.79 4.35
CA MET A 34 8.32 11.87 3.40
C MET A 34 9.36 11.84 2.28
N CYS A 35 10.64 11.77 2.64
CA CYS A 35 11.73 11.73 1.67
C CYS A 35 11.66 10.51 0.74
N LYS A 36 11.10 9.39 1.20
CA LYS A 36 10.86 8.21 0.36
C LYS A 36 9.67 8.39 -0.59
N LEU A 37 8.59 9.02 -0.15
CA LEU A 37 7.38 9.20 -0.95
C LEU A 37 7.49 10.34 -1.97
N LYS A 38 8.20 11.41 -1.62
CA LYS A 38 8.35 12.61 -2.47
C LYS A 38 8.80 12.28 -3.91
N PRO A 39 9.92 11.59 -4.17
CA PRO A 39 10.35 11.33 -5.54
C PRO A 39 9.38 10.45 -6.33
N LEU A 40 8.66 9.55 -5.66
CA LEU A 40 7.67 8.68 -6.29
C LEU A 40 6.43 9.48 -6.75
N LEU A 41 5.91 10.32 -5.86
CA LEU A 41 4.73 11.15 -6.15
C LEU A 41 5.05 12.27 -7.15
N GLU A 42 6.26 12.83 -7.09
CA GLU A 42 6.73 13.83 -8.04
C GLU A 42 6.87 13.25 -9.45
N LYS A 43 7.49 12.07 -9.59
CA LYS A 43 7.59 11.39 -10.88
C LYS A 43 6.21 11.09 -11.46
N TRP A 44 5.30 10.52 -10.65
CA TRP A 44 3.93 10.27 -11.09
C TRP A 44 3.19 11.53 -11.52
N LEU A 45 3.36 12.63 -10.79
CA LEU A 45 2.73 13.89 -11.14
C LEU A 45 3.23 14.39 -12.51
N ASN A 46 4.54 14.32 -12.76
CA ASN A 46 5.12 14.69 -14.05
C ASN A 46 4.59 13.81 -15.19
N ASP A 47 4.55 12.50 -14.99
CA ASP A 47 4.03 11.54 -15.99
C ASP A 47 2.54 11.81 -16.27
N ALA A 48 1.73 12.04 -15.24
CA ALA A 48 0.30 12.32 -15.37
C ALA A 48 0.01 13.67 -16.06
N VAL A 49 0.84 14.69 -15.80
CA VAL A 49 0.73 15.99 -16.47
C VAL A 49 1.13 15.89 -17.94
N LEU A 50 2.17 15.12 -18.28
CA LEU A 50 2.62 14.92 -19.65
C LEU A 50 1.54 14.25 -20.51
N GLU A 51 0.95 13.17 -20.02
CA GLU A 51 -0.15 12.45 -20.70
C GLU A 51 -1.37 13.35 -20.94
N ASN A 52 -1.69 14.23 -19.99
CA ASN A 52 -2.83 15.15 -20.10
C ASN A 52 -2.61 16.25 -21.17
N ILE A 53 -1.37 16.72 -21.31
CA ILE A 53 -1.00 17.73 -22.32
C ILE A 53 -1.05 17.12 -23.72
N THR A 54 -0.63 15.86 -23.89
CA THR A 54 -0.68 15.17 -25.19
C THR A 54 -2.11 14.87 -25.64
N ASP A 55 -3.01 14.53 -24.71
CA ASP A 55 -4.43 14.25 -25.00
C ASP A 55 -5.24 15.52 -25.38
N SER A 56 -4.78 16.70 -24.96
CA SER A 56 -5.43 17.99 -25.29
C SER A 56 -5.22 18.44 -26.76
N THR A 57 -4.35 17.77 -27.52
CA THR A 57 -4.06 18.11 -28.92
C THR A 57 -4.58 17.12 -29.95
N LEU A 58 -5.08 15.96 -29.53
CA LEU A 58 -5.63 14.93 -30.44
C LEU A 58 -6.82 14.22 -29.80
N THR A 59 -8.01 14.47 -30.37
CA THR A 59 -9.24 13.77 -30.05
C THR A 59 -9.13 12.24 -30.21
N ASN A 60 -9.62 11.51 -29.21
CA ASN A 60 -10.08 10.11 -29.21
C ASN A 60 -9.06 8.98 -28.96
N GLN A 61 -9.37 8.23 -27.88
CA GLN A 61 -9.16 6.79 -27.66
C GLN A 61 -7.71 6.28 -27.59
N SER A 62 -7.23 6.00 -26.38
CA SER A 62 -6.95 4.61 -25.99
C SER A 62 -6.79 4.47 -24.48
N VAL A 63 -7.62 3.58 -23.93
CA VAL A 63 -7.39 2.96 -22.64
C VAL A 63 -6.01 2.30 -22.63
N LEU A 64 -5.19 2.69 -21.66
CA LEU A 64 -4.31 1.83 -20.87
C LEU A 64 -3.59 0.74 -21.69
N ASN A 65 -2.39 1.04 -22.21
CA ASN A 65 -1.33 0.07 -22.44
C ASN A 65 -0.04 0.78 -22.86
N SER A 66 0.76 1.22 -21.89
CA SER A 66 2.19 1.41 -22.11
C SER A 66 2.95 0.33 -21.34
N PRO A 67 3.50 -0.69 -22.02
CA PRO A 67 4.34 -1.69 -21.38
C PRO A 67 5.78 -1.18 -21.37
N GLY A 68 6.31 -0.85 -20.19
CA GLY A 68 7.75 -0.70 -20.03
C GLY A 68 8.16 0.20 -18.88
N HIS A 69 9.04 -0.32 -18.03
CA HIS A 69 9.68 0.29 -16.84
C HIS A 69 9.04 0.01 -15.47
N GLY A 70 8.16 -0.99 -15.38
CA GLY A 70 7.97 -1.69 -14.11
C GLY A 70 9.19 -2.57 -13.88
N MET A 71 10.10 -2.15 -13.00
CA MET A 71 11.25 -2.94 -12.56
C MET A 71 10.77 -4.33 -12.16
N GLU A 72 11.05 -5.31 -13.03
CA GLU A 72 10.72 -6.72 -12.90
C GLU A 72 11.47 -7.28 -11.70
N GLY A 73 10.90 -7.08 -10.52
CA GLY A 73 11.20 -7.87 -9.36
C GLY A 73 9.94 -8.65 -9.03
N LEU A 74 10.11 -9.96 -8.88
CA LEU A 74 9.23 -10.89 -8.17
C LEU A 74 9.08 -10.46 -6.69
N ASN A 75 8.77 -9.19 -6.47
CA ASN A 75 8.68 -8.55 -5.17
C ASN A 75 7.29 -8.88 -4.64
N ARG A 76 7.28 -9.60 -3.51
CA ARG A 76 6.07 -9.99 -2.80
C ARG A 76 5.19 -8.75 -2.63
N ARG A 77 4.07 -8.70 -3.36
CA ARG A 77 3.01 -7.72 -3.17
C ARG A 77 2.69 -7.65 -1.68
N ARG A 78 2.56 -6.43 -1.16
CA ARG A 78 2.21 -6.22 0.24
C ARG A 78 0.92 -6.98 0.57
N LYS A 79 0.93 -7.78 1.64
CA LYS A 79 -0.27 -8.46 2.14
C LYS A 79 -1.34 -7.42 2.50
N LYS A 80 -2.60 -7.71 2.17
CA LYS A 80 -3.74 -6.90 2.62
C LYS A 80 -3.82 -6.92 4.15
N ARG A 81 -4.28 -5.82 4.74
CA ARG A 81 -4.54 -5.75 6.19
C ARG A 81 -5.71 -6.71 6.50
N THR A 82 -5.50 -7.65 7.41
CA THR A 82 -6.55 -8.50 7.98
C THR A 82 -7.29 -7.73 9.07
N SER A 83 -8.62 -7.68 9.01
CA SER A 83 -9.43 -7.23 10.14
C SER A 83 -9.56 -8.38 11.12
N ILE A 84 -9.18 -8.17 12.38
CA ILE A 84 -9.33 -9.16 13.45
C ILE A 84 -10.64 -8.85 14.16
N GLU A 85 -11.55 -9.82 14.21
CA GLU A 85 -12.84 -9.70 14.89
C GLU A 85 -12.65 -9.47 16.39
N THR A 86 -13.63 -8.85 17.04
CA THR A 86 -13.53 -8.44 18.45
C THR A 86 -13.34 -9.64 19.40
N ASN A 87 -14.07 -10.73 19.19
CA ASN A 87 -13.92 -11.99 19.93
C ASN A 87 -12.51 -12.57 19.80
N ILE A 88 -11.97 -12.61 18.58
CA ILE A 88 -10.60 -13.10 18.30
C ILE A 88 -9.57 -12.18 18.97
N ARG A 89 -9.75 -10.87 18.93
CA ARG A 89 -8.89 -9.91 19.64
C ARG A 89 -8.86 -10.19 21.14
N VAL A 90 -10.02 -10.36 21.77
CA VAL A 90 -10.11 -10.63 23.22
C VAL A 90 -9.39 -11.93 23.59
N ALA A 91 -9.52 -12.98 22.77
CA ALA A 91 -8.81 -14.23 23.00
C ALA A 91 -7.29 -14.08 22.87
N LEU A 92 -6.81 -13.32 21.88
CA LEU A 92 -5.39 -12.99 21.72
C LEU A 92 -4.85 -12.16 22.90
N GLU A 93 -5.63 -11.19 23.40
CA GLU A 93 -5.27 -10.39 24.57
C GLU A 93 -5.14 -11.25 25.84
N LYS A 94 -6.04 -12.23 26.04
CA LYS A 94 -5.94 -13.19 27.14
C LYS A 94 -4.67 -14.04 27.03
N SER A 95 -4.39 -14.60 25.86
CA SER A 95 -3.17 -15.39 25.62
C SER A 95 -1.90 -14.56 25.86
N PHE A 96 -1.90 -13.28 25.47
CA PHE A 96 -0.78 -12.36 25.73
C PHE A 96 -0.53 -12.13 27.23
N LEU A 97 -1.60 -12.03 28.05
CA LEU A 97 -1.45 -11.89 29.50
C LEU A 97 -0.82 -13.14 30.16
N GLU A 98 -1.09 -14.33 29.62
CA GLU A 98 -0.53 -15.59 30.09
C GLU A 98 0.95 -15.74 29.66
N ASN A 99 1.25 -15.47 28.39
CA ASN A 99 2.61 -15.49 27.86
C ASN A 99 2.80 -14.45 26.75
N GLN A 100 3.61 -13.42 27.02
CA GLN A 100 3.92 -12.37 26.04
C GLN A 100 4.94 -12.79 24.98
N LYS A 101 5.57 -13.95 25.14
CA LYS A 101 6.60 -14.50 24.24
C LYS A 101 6.31 -15.96 23.91
N PRO A 102 5.16 -16.25 23.25
CA PRO A 102 4.87 -17.60 22.83
C PRO A 102 5.94 -18.08 21.83
N ASN A 103 6.31 -19.36 21.94
CA ASN A 103 7.18 -20.02 20.98
C ASN A 103 6.40 -20.38 19.69
N SER A 104 7.10 -20.93 18.69
CA SER A 104 6.49 -21.25 17.39
C SER A 104 5.35 -22.29 17.46
N GLU A 105 5.46 -23.27 18.36
CA GLU A 105 4.41 -24.28 18.56
C GLU A 105 3.18 -23.65 19.22
N GLU A 106 3.39 -22.83 20.25
CA GLU A 106 2.33 -22.08 20.93
C GLU A 106 1.59 -21.13 19.98
N ILE A 107 2.32 -20.41 19.11
CA ILE A 107 1.72 -19.54 18.09
C ILE A 107 0.84 -20.36 17.13
N THR A 108 1.29 -21.55 16.74
CA THR A 108 0.53 -22.44 15.85
C THR A 108 -0.74 -22.93 16.53
N MET A 109 -0.65 -23.38 17.80
CA MET A 109 -1.82 -23.79 18.58
C MET A 109 -2.85 -22.67 18.75
N ILE A 110 -2.40 -21.44 19.05
CA ILE A 110 -3.28 -20.27 19.16
C ILE A 110 -3.95 -19.98 17.80
N SER A 111 -3.21 -20.08 16.70
CA SER A 111 -3.76 -19.89 15.35
C SER A 111 -4.84 -20.91 15.01
N ASP A 112 -4.62 -22.19 15.34
CA ASP A 112 -5.57 -23.27 15.04
C ASP A 112 -6.84 -23.18 15.90
N GLN A 113 -6.73 -22.69 17.14
CA GLN A 113 -7.89 -22.49 18.02
C GLN A 113 -8.77 -21.30 17.60
N LEU A 114 -8.20 -20.30 16.92
CA LEU A 114 -8.86 -19.04 16.56
C LEU A 114 -9.36 -19.00 15.10
N ASN A 115 -9.20 -20.08 14.36
CA ASN A 115 -9.69 -20.27 12.98
C ASN A 115 -11.10 -20.88 12.96
#